data_AF-A0A947WA06-F1
#
_entry.id   AF-A0A947WA06-F1
#
_cell.length_a   1.000
_cell.length_b   1.000
_cell.length_c   1.000
_cell.angle_alpha   90.00
_cell.angle_beta   90.00
_cell.angle_gamma   90.00
#
_symmetry.space_group_name_H-M   'P 1'
#
loop_
_entity.id
_entity.type
_entity.pdbx_description
1 polymer ?
#
loop_
_entity_poly.entity_id
_entity_poly.type
_entity_poly.pdbx_seq_one_letter_code
_entity_poly.pdbx_strand_id
1 'polypeptide(L)'
;MITKKQKEVLDFVKSYSKSKGYSPSLEEIQKKFKFASVSTAHFHISKLKKAGYLEKLENRARSISISKKEQLVKIPLLGVIAAGQPIETIENKESIAVPKSKLPRATEVYALRVQGDSMIDENINDGDTILIKKQSVAENGEKVVAIINGNEATLKTFYKEKNQIRLQPANKNYQPIIIKGGQDFSLQGVLFDVIKTSETIQSLQTLVLPSKNDFQERGNVRDYLNKVYNGDIMHVLKDLPNNSVDMIFGDPDYNVGIKYGSNNYTRNFDDYINWYIELTRESMRVLKNDGNLFMMNYPRQNAHLRVKYLDLQFPYINEYVWVYNTNVGHTPKRFTTAHRSILHVRKSDDNKFFKDEVALPYKNPTDRRIRQNLANGSKGRMPYSWFEFNLVKNVSKEKTYHACQIPQKLTEMLIKATTKPKDIVLVLFGGSGAEIDVCRNLNRQFISAEIDKKYCDIINTRLANGFIAPEHKLFRGRKRIEN
;
A
#
# COMPACT_ATOMS: atom_id res chain seq x y z
N MET A 1 18.45 -38.68 14.62
CA MET A 1 19.01 -39.87 13.90
C MET A 1 17.93 -40.46 13.01
N ILE A 2 18.25 -40.81 11.76
CA ILE A 2 17.32 -41.47 10.83
C ILE A 2 17.65 -42.96 10.70
N THR A 3 16.62 -43.80 10.51
CA THR A 3 16.80 -45.24 10.34
C THR A 3 17.41 -45.57 8.98
N LYS A 4 18.03 -46.76 8.84
CA LYS A 4 18.60 -47.23 7.57
C LYS A 4 17.58 -47.15 6.42
N LYS A 5 16.33 -47.53 6.68
CA LYS A 5 15.23 -47.46 5.71
C LYS A 5 14.85 -46.03 5.32
N GLN A 6 14.87 -45.09 6.26
CA GLN A 6 14.62 -43.67 5.97
C GLN A 6 15.77 -43.03 5.18
N LYS A 7 17.01 -43.44 5.45
CA LYS A 7 18.16 -42.99 4.65
C LYS A 7 18.05 -43.48 3.20
N GLU A 8 17.69 -44.74 2.98
CA GLU A 8 17.44 -45.29 1.65
C GLU A 8 16.33 -44.51 0.91
N VAL A 9 15.22 -44.18 1.58
CA VAL A 9 14.14 -43.37 1.00
C VAL A 9 14.62 -41.96 0.66
N LEU A 10 15.41 -41.32 1.53
CA LEU A 10 15.96 -39.98 1.29
C LEU A 10 16.90 -39.98 0.08
N ASP A 11 17.79 -40.96 -0.03
CA ASP A 11 18.76 -41.07 -1.12
C ASP A 11 18.06 -41.37 -2.46
N PHE A 12 17.00 -42.18 -2.43
CA PHE A 12 16.13 -42.37 -3.60
C PHE A 12 15.46 -41.05 -4.04
N VAL A 13 14.87 -40.29 -3.10
CA VAL A 13 14.24 -38.99 -3.42
C VAL A 13 15.25 -38.00 -4.00
N LYS A 14 16.48 -37.97 -3.49
CA LYS A 14 17.57 -37.10 -3.98
C LYS A 14 18.03 -37.48 -5.39
N SER A 15 18.30 -38.77 -5.61
CA SER A 15 18.76 -39.27 -6.91
C SER A 15 17.68 -39.14 -7.99
N TYR A 16 16.42 -39.41 -7.65
CA TYR A 16 15.28 -39.23 -8.55
C TYR A 16 15.09 -37.76 -8.93
N SER A 17 15.13 -36.86 -7.94
CA SER A 17 15.08 -35.41 -8.17
C SER A 17 16.21 -34.91 -9.06
N LYS A 18 17.45 -35.38 -8.84
CA LYS A 18 18.62 -34.95 -9.61
C LYS A 18 18.58 -35.42 -11.07
N SER A 19 18.04 -36.60 -11.33
CA SER A 19 17.99 -37.18 -12.68
C SER A 19 16.79 -36.72 -13.50
N LYS A 20 15.64 -36.47 -12.85
CA LYS A 20 14.38 -36.11 -13.55
C LYS A 20 14.01 -34.64 -13.44
N GLY A 21 14.70 -33.87 -12.59
CA GLY A 21 14.38 -32.47 -12.32
C GLY A 21 13.16 -32.27 -11.43
N TYR A 22 12.55 -33.35 -10.92
CA TYR A 22 11.41 -33.28 -9.98
C TYR A 22 11.41 -34.47 -9.01
N SER A 23 10.80 -34.27 -7.84
CA SER A 23 10.75 -35.29 -6.78
C SER A 23 9.73 -36.40 -7.07
N PRO A 24 10.00 -37.65 -6.66
CA PRO A 24 9.09 -38.78 -6.86
C PRO A 24 7.82 -38.62 -6.01
N SER A 25 6.70 -39.11 -6.54
CA SER A 25 5.42 -39.19 -5.84
C SER A 25 5.41 -40.25 -4.73
N LEU A 26 4.44 -40.16 -3.82
CA LEU A 26 4.29 -41.12 -2.72
C LEU A 26 4.00 -42.55 -3.23
N GLU A 27 3.32 -42.69 -4.37
CA GLU A 27 3.04 -43.98 -5.01
C GLU A 27 4.29 -44.57 -5.67
N GLU A 28 5.15 -43.73 -6.29
CA GLU A 28 6.43 -44.18 -6.83
C GLU A 28 7.37 -44.63 -5.71
N ILE A 29 7.40 -43.90 -4.59
CA ILE A 29 8.16 -44.30 -3.40
C ILE A 29 7.60 -45.62 -2.83
N GLN A 30 6.28 -45.76 -2.73
CA GLN A 30 5.65 -47.00 -2.27
C GLN A 30 6.04 -48.19 -3.17
N LYS A 31 5.91 -48.05 -4.48
CA LYS A 31 6.24 -49.11 -5.45
C LYS A 31 7.74 -49.45 -5.41
N LYS A 32 8.62 -48.44 -5.35
CA LYS A 32 10.07 -48.66 -5.32
C LYS A 32 10.52 -49.45 -4.11
N PHE A 33 9.97 -49.16 -2.94
CA PHE A 33 10.33 -49.83 -1.69
C PHE A 33 9.40 -50.98 -1.30
N LYS A 34 8.44 -51.31 -2.17
CA LYS A 34 7.40 -52.35 -1.97
C LYS A 34 6.70 -52.22 -0.62
N PHE A 35 6.36 -50.99 -0.23
CA PHE A 35 5.61 -50.78 1.00
C PHE A 35 4.17 -51.28 0.86
N ALA A 36 3.64 -51.88 1.92
CA ALA A 36 2.28 -52.42 1.94
C ALA A 36 1.20 -51.37 1.63
N SER A 37 1.49 -50.08 1.87
CA SER A 37 0.57 -48.98 1.58
C SER A 37 1.28 -47.65 1.29
N VAL A 38 0.62 -46.76 0.55
CA VAL A 38 1.06 -45.37 0.30
C VAL A 38 1.26 -44.62 1.62
N SER A 39 0.45 -44.90 2.64
CA SER A 39 0.55 -44.33 3.98
C SER A 39 1.90 -44.62 4.65
N THR A 40 2.51 -45.77 4.36
CA THR A 40 3.84 -46.13 4.89
C THR A 40 4.94 -45.29 4.21
N ALA A 41 4.82 -45.02 2.91
CA ALA A 41 5.71 -44.08 2.21
C ALA A 41 5.58 -42.66 2.78
N HIS A 42 4.34 -42.22 3.02
CA HIS A 42 4.06 -40.92 3.64
C HIS A 42 4.65 -40.82 5.06
N PHE A 43 4.59 -41.89 5.86
CA PHE A 43 5.19 -41.92 7.20
C PHE A 43 6.70 -41.68 7.16
N HIS A 44 7.44 -42.36 6.27
CA HIS A 44 8.88 -42.17 6.15
C HIS A 44 9.25 -40.75 5.68
N ILE A 45 8.52 -40.20 4.71
CA ILE A 45 8.72 -38.82 4.23
C ILE A 45 8.42 -37.80 5.34
N SER A 46 7.34 -37.99 6.11
CA SER A 46 6.99 -37.12 7.23
C SER A 46 8.05 -37.13 8.33
N LYS A 47 8.64 -38.29 8.63
CA LYS A 47 9.74 -38.40 9.61
C LYS A 47 11.03 -37.75 9.10
N LEU A 48 11.38 -37.93 7.83
CA LEU A 48 12.52 -37.25 7.20
C LEU A 48 12.34 -35.72 7.20
N LYS A 49 11.11 -35.27 6.96
CA LYS A 49 10.74 -33.86 7.00
C LYS A 49 10.87 -33.26 8.40
N LYS A 50 10.32 -33.93 9.41
CA LYS A 50 10.46 -33.52 10.82
C LYS A 50 11.91 -33.50 11.29
N ALA A 51 12.73 -34.39 10.74
CA ALA A 51 14.16 -34.44 11.02
C ALA A 51 14.98 -33.41 10.21
N GLY A 52 14.34 -32.52 9.43
CA GLY A 52 14.99 -31.43 8.70
C GLY A 52 15.70 -31.86 7.41
N TYR A 53 15.53 -33.10 6.97
CA TYR A 53 16.15 -33.59 5.74
C TYR A 53 15.31 -33.30 4.48
N LEU A 54 14.05 -32.91 4.65
CA LEU A 54 13.09 -32.52 3.60
C LEU A 54 12.23 -31.36 4.12
N GLU A 55 11.87 -30.36 3.30
CA GLU A 55 10.92 -29.29 3.68
C GLU A 55 9.64 -29.37 2.81
N LYS A 56 8.47 -28.96 3.34
CA LYS A 56 7.20 -28.97 2.57
C LYS A 56 7.12 -27.72 1.71
N LEU A 57 6.64 -27.92 0.50
CA LEU A 57 5.93 -26.94 -0.30
C LEU A 57 4.46 -27.35 -0.34
N GLU A 58 3.54 -26.40 -0.23
CA GLU A 58 2.12 -26.67 -0.41
C GLU A 58 1.71 -26.49 -1.88
N ASN A 59 1.31 -27.61 -2.48
CA ASN A 59 0.34 -27.78 -3.57
C ASN A 59 0.43 -26.91 -4.84
N ARG A 60 1.57 -26.96 -5.54
CA ARG A 60 1.60 -27.24 -7.00
C ARG A 60 2.77 -28.17 -7.33
N ALA A 61 2.56 -29.03 -8.32
CA ALA A 61 3.48 -30.09 -8.71
C ALA A 61 4.83 -29.53 -9.18
N ARG A 62 5.91 -30.18 -8.74
CA ARG A 62 7.30 -30.04 -9.22
C ARG A 62 7.93 -28.67 -8.97
N SER A 63 8.65 -28.53 -7.86
CA SER A 63 9.92 -27.78 -7.77
C SER A 63 10.33 -27.72 -6.30
N ILE A 64 11.39 -28.43 -5.88
CA ILE A 64 12.08 -28.15 -4.62
C ILE A 64 13.39 -27.47 -5.00
N SER A 65 13.57 -26.20 -4.61
CA SER A 65 14.84 -25.50 -4.69
C SER A 65 15.53 -25.53 -3.32
N ILE A 66 16.81 -25.90 -3.33
CA ILE A 66 17.67 -25.88 -2.14
C ILE A 66 18.12 -24.43 -1.92
N SER A 67 17.82 -23.88 -0.75
CA SER A 67 18.13 -22.50 -0.38
C SER A 67 19.64 -22.22 -0.41
N LYS A 68 20.06 -21.30 -1.28
CA LYS A 68 21.22 -20.43 -1.01
C LYS A 68 20.68 -19.01 -0.93
N LYS A 69 20.97 -18.29 0.17
CA LYS A 69 20.71 -16.84 0.26
C LYS A 69 21.51 -16.14 -0.85
N GLU A 70 20.84 -15.67 -1.90
CA GLU A 70 21.49 -14.87 -2.94
C GLU A 70 21.79 -13.47 -2.42
N GLN A 71 23.01 -12.99 -2.67
CA GLN A 71 23.43 -11.64 -2.31
C GLN A 71 22.81 -10.62 -3.29
N LEU A 72 22.11 -9.60 -2.79
CA LEU A 72 21.53 -8.52 -3.61
C LEU A 72 22.54 -7.36 -3.78
N VAL A 73 22.53 -6.73 -4.96
CA VAL A 73 23.37 -5.58 -5.31
C VAL A 73 22.48 -4.43 -5.78
N LYS A 74 22.75 -3.20 -5.33
CA LYS A 74 22.02 -2.00 -5.77
C LYS A 74 22.65 -1.42 -7.03
N ILE A 75 21.83 -1.16 -8.06
CA ILE A 75 22.26 -0.52 -9.32
C ILE A 75 21.42 0.75 -9.55
N PRO A 76 21.99 1.80 -10.16
CA PRO A 76 21.30 3.08 -10.35
C PRO A 76 20.17 2.96 -11.39
N LEU A 77 19.02 3.58 -11.10
CA LEU A 77 17.91 3.75 -12.06
C LEU A 77 18.02 5.15 -12.66
N LEU A 78 18.44 5.22 -13.93
CA LEU A 78 18.81 6.49 -14.59
C LEU A 78 17.64 7.19 -15.28
N GLY A 79 16.40 6.73 -15.05
CA GLY A 79 15.18 7.36 -15.56
C GLY A 79 14.33 6.45 -16.45
N VAL A 80 13.59 7.08 -17.36
CA VAL A 80 12.61 6.44 -18.24
C VAL A 80 13.10 6.51 -19.69
N ILE A 81 12.90 5.45 -20.46
CA ILE A 81 13.20 5.42 -21.89
C ILE A 81 11.88 5.45 -22.67
N ALA A 82 11.55 6.62 -23.21
CA ALA A 82 10.39 6.88 -24.04
C ALA A 82 10.85 7.27 -25.45
N ALA A 83 10.09 6.86 -26.46
CA ALA A 83 10.29 7.35 -27.82
C ALA A 83 10.24 8.90 -27.86
N GLY A 84 11.38 9.55 -28.12
CA GLY A 84 11.43 10.93 -28.59
C GLY A 84 11.78 12.04 -27.58
N GLN A 85 12.24 11.75 -26.36
CA GLN A 85 12.79 12.80 -25.47
C GLN A 85 14.10 12.39 -24.77
N PRO A 86 14.94 13.38 -24.37
CA PRO A 86 16.26 13.11 -23.82
C PRO A 86 16.19 12.38 -22.48
N ILE A 87 17.23 11.61 -22.18
CA ILE A 87 17.47 11.11 -20.81
C ILE A 87 17.81 12.35 -19.98
N GLU A 88 16.84 12.91 -19.26
CA GLU A 88 17.13 13.91 -18.24
C GLU A 88 18.05 13.27 -17.19
N THR A 89 19.29 13.76 -17.12
CA THR A 89 20.23 13.36 -16.07
C THR A 89 19.82 14.09 -14.80
N ILE A 90 18.78 13.59 -14.13
CA ILE A 90 18.39 14.06 -12.82
C ILE A 90 19.31 13.37 -11.81
N GLU A 91 20.13 14.14 -11.09
CA GLU A 91 20.96 13.68 -9.97
C GLU A 91 20.11 13.25 -8.75
N ASN A 92 19.11 12.38 -8.94
CA ASN A 92 18.35 11.75 -7.86
C ASN A 92 18.70 10.26 -7.80
N LYS A 93 19.19 9.84 -6.63
CA LYS A 93 19.75 8.51 -6.33
C LYS A 93 18.67 7.42 -6.21
N GLU A 94 17.84 7.22 -7.23
CA GLU A 94 17.00 6.02 -7.30
C GLU A 94 17.88 4.81 -7.67
N SER A 95 17.66 3.68 -6.99
CA SER A 95 18.39 2.43 -7.25
C SER A 95 17.49 1.23 -7.10
N ILE A 96 17.75 0.17 -7.87
CA ILE A 96 17.03 -1.10 -7.79
C ILE A 96 17.95 -2.21 -7.27
N ALA A 97 17.39 -3.15 -6.49
CA ALA A 97 18.14 -4.28 -5.95
C ALA A 97 18.00 -5.49 -6.87
N VAL A 98 19.14 -6.00 -7.38
CA VAL A 98 19.20 -7.14 -8.30
C VAL A 98 20.07 -8.25 -7.70
N PRO A 99 19.68 -9.54 -7.79
CA PRO A 99 20.53 -10.65 -7.39
C PRO A 99 21.90 -10.60 -8.09
N LYS A 100 22.98 -10.79 -7.32
CA LYS A 100 24.35 -10.82 -7.86
C LYS A 100 24.55 -11.90 -8.92
N SER A 101 23.74 -12.96 -8.90
CA SER A 101 23.73 -14.01 -9.92
C SER A 101 23.24 -13.53 -11.29
N LYS A 102 22.39 -12.50 -11.34
CA LYS A 102 21.91 -11.88 -12.58
C LYS A 102 22.84 -10.80 -13.13
N LEU A 103 23.80 -10.33 -12.33
CA LEU A 103 24.71 -9.28 -12.77
C LEU A 103 25.94 -9.84 -13.50
N PRO A 104 26.33 -9.25 -14.64
CA PRO A 104 27.59 -9.59 -15.29
C PRO A 104 28.77 -9.21 -14.38
N ARG A 105 29.84 -10.01 -14.42
CA ARG A 105 31.06 -9.73 -13.63
C ARG A 105 31.80 -8.52 -14.21
N ALA A 106 32.21 -7.60 -13.34
CA ALA A 106 33.15 -6.50 -13.64
C ALA A 106 32.71 -5.55 -14.77
N THR A 107 31.43 -5.15 -14.82
CA THR A 107 30.98 -4.08 -15.74
C THR A 107 30.06 -3.10 -15.04
N GLU A 108 30.15 -1.81 -15.41
CA GLU A 108 29.17 -0.81 -15.00
C GLU A 108 27.80 -1.17 -15.57
N VAL A 109 26.80 -1.21 -14.71
CA VAL A 109 25.41 -1.52 -15.07
C VAL A 109 24.49 -0.46 -14.53
N TYR A 110 23.40 -0.20 -15.24
CA TYR A 110 22.35 0.72 -14.83
C TYR A 110 20.99 0.21 -15.30
N ALA A 111 19.93 0.77 -14.74
CA ALA A 111 18.56 0.44 -15.09
C ALA A 111 17.84 1.62 -15.71
N LEU A 112 16.85 1.32 -16.57
CA LEU A 112 15.89 2.29 -17.11
C LEU A 112 14.49 1.69 -17.04
N ARG A 113 13.46 2.54 -16.88
CA ARG A 113 12.06 2.11 -16.99
C ARG A 113 11.58 2.27 -18.43
N VAL A 114 10.94 1.26 -18.99
CA VAL A 114 10.39 1.30 -20.35
C VAL A 114 9.12 2.13 -20.38
N GLN A 115 9.01 3.04 -21.33
CA GLN A 115 7.79 3.78 -21.64
C GLN A 115 7.46 3.63 -23.13
N GLY A 116 6.29 3.08 -23.42
CA GLY A 116 5.81 2.73 -24.75
C GLY A 116 5.90 1.23 -25.07
N ASP A 117 5.43 0.85 -26.26
CA ASP A 117 5.19 -0.53 -26.68
C ASP A 117 6.06 -0.97 -27.87
N SER A 118 7.08 -0.19 -28.25
CA SER A 118 7.89 -0.43 -29.46
C SER A 118 8.70 -1.74 -29.48
N MET A 119 8.79 -2.42 -28.33
CA MET A 119 9.51 -3.69 -28.16
C MET A 119 8.61 -4.82 -27.64
N ILE A 120 7.28 -4.69 -27.79
CA ILE A 120 6.29 -5.61 -27.22
C ILE A 120 6.40 -7.05 -27.75
N ASP A 121 6.76 -7.23 -29.03
CA ASP A 121 6.90 -8.56 -29.65
C ASP A 121 8.13 -9.32 -29.11
N GLU A 122 9.06 -8.60 -28.46
CA GLU A 122 10.20 -9.17 -27.74
C GLU A 122 9.90 -9.38 -26.25
N ASN A 123 8.62 -9.31 -25.87
CA ASN A 123 8.15 -9.36 -24.49
C ASN A 123 8.88 -8.29 -23.67
N ILE A 124 8.86 -7.03 -24.10
CA ILE A 124 9.29 -5.87 -23.31
C ILE A 124 8.11 -4.90 -23.29
N ASN A 125 7.42 -4.83 -22.15
CA ASN A 125 6.16 -4.10 -22.04
C ASN A 125 6.40 -2.72 -21.42
N ASP A 126 5.45 -1.81 -21.67
CA ASP A 126 5.36 -0.54 -20.96
C ASP A 126 5.40 -0.77 -19.43
N GLY A 127 6.25 -0.01 -18.73
CA GLY A 127 6.47 -0.13 -17.28
C GLY A 127 7.56 -1.13 -16.84
N ASP A 128 8.02 -2.04 -17.71
CA ASP A 128 9.09 -2.98 -17.38
C ASP A 128 10.40 -2.23 -17.05
N THR A 129 11.27 -2.85 -16.23
CA THR A 129 12.58 -2.27 -15.90
C THR A 129 13.67 -3.05 -16.60
N ILE A 130 14.45 -2.38 -17.45
CA ILE A 130 15.52 -2.98 -18.24
C ILE A 130 16.88 -2.80 -17.57
N LEU A 131 17.71 -3.84 -17.59
CA LEU A 131 19.07 -3.80 -17.08
C LEU A 131 20.06 -3.67 -18.23
N ILE A 132 20.86 -2.61 -18.18
CA ILE A 132 21.79 -2.22 -19.23
C ILE A 132 23.23 -2.37 -18.74
N LYS A 133 24.05 -3.04 -19.56
CA LYS A 133 25.49 -3.07 -19.43
C LYS A 133 26.04 -1.86 -20.18
N LYS A 134 26.72 -0.95 -19.48
CA LYS A 134 27.29 0.25 -20.07
C LYS A 134 28.48 -0.15 -20.96
N GLN A 135 28.35 0.09 -22.25
CA GLN A 135 29.37 -0.20 -23.26
C GLN A 135 29.06 0.64 -24.50
N SER A 136 30.06 0.91 -25.34
CA SER A 136 29.94 1.74 -26.55
C SER A 136 29.92 0.93 -27.85
N VAL A 137 29.93 -0.40 -27.75
CA VAL A 137 29.91 -1.34 -28.87
C VAL A 137 28.78 -2.35 -28.70
N ALA A 138 28.22 -2.84 -29.81
CA ALA A 138 27.21 -3.90 -29.82
C ALA A 138 27.37 -4.78 -31.08
N GLU A 139 26.94 -6.03 -30.96
CA GLU A 139 26.86 -7.00 -32.05
C GLU A 139 25.48 -6.97 -32.73
N ASN A 140 25.42 -7.45 -33.97
CA ASN A 140 24.16 -7.50 -34.72
C ASN A 140 23.16 -8.43 -34.02
N GLY A 141 21.94 -7.93 -33.78
CA GLY A 141 20.88 -8.64 -33.07
C GLY A 141 20.80 -8.31 -31.57
N GLU A 142 21.76 -7.57 -31.01
CA GLU A 142 21.68 -7.12 -29.62
C GLU A 142 20.66 -5.99 -29.43
N LYS A 143 20.01 -5.95 -28.28
CA LYS A 143 19.07 -4.87 -27.90
C LYS A 143 19.86 -3.77 -27.19
N VAL A 144 19.81 -2.55 -27.72
CA VAL A 144 20.69 -1.46 -27.31
C VAL A 144 19.92 -0.23 -26.88
N VAL A 145 20.49 0.50 -25.93
CA VAL A 145 20.12 1.89 -25.64
C VAL A 145 21.02 2.78 -26.46
N ALA A 146 20.43 3.55 -27.37
CA ALA A 146 21.15 4.47 -28.24
C ALA A 146 20.58 5.88 -28.11
N ILE A 147 21.45 6.88 -28.12
CA ILE A 147 21.11 8.29 -28.27
C ILE A 147 21.30 8.67 -29.73
N ILE A 148 20.29 9.30 -30.32
CA ILE A 148 20.29 9.78 -31.70
C ILE A 148 20.14 11.31 -31.67
N ASN A 149 20.90 12.02 -32.52
CA ASN A 149 20.82 13.48 -32.67
C ASN A 149 20.97 14.25 -31.34
N GLY A 150 21.83 13.76 -30.43
CA GLY A 150 22.12 14.35 -29.12
C GLY A 150 20.99 14.29 -28.08
N ASN A 151 19.73 14.02 -28.47
CA ASN A 151 18.57 14.30 -27.63
C ASN A 151 17.52 13.17 -27.55
N GLU A 152 17.61 12.07 -28.31
CA GLU A 152 16.59 11.02 -28.25
C GLU A 152 17.20 9.67 -27.86
N ALA A 153 16.91 9.19 -26.64
CA ALA A 153 17.28 7.85 -26.24
C ALA A 153 16.22 6.82 -26.62
N THR A 154 16.63 5.71 -27.22
CA THR A 154 15.71 4.66 -27.69
C THR A 154 16.23 3.26 -27.37
N LEU A 155 15.30 2.34 -27.09
CA LEU A 155 15.58 0.90 -26.98
C LEU A 155 15.17 0.21 -28.28
N LYS A 156 16.13 -0.39 -28.99
CA LYS A 156 15.91 -1.07 -30.28
C LYS A 156 16.91 -2.21 -30.47
N THR A 157 16.64 -3.11 -31.42
CA THR A 157 17.60 -4.13 -31.85
C THR A 157 18.59 -3.52 -32.85
N PHE A 158 19.88 -3.67 -32.59
CA PHE A 158 20.96 -3.08 -33.37
C PHE A 158 21.40 -3.96 -34.54
N TYR A 159 21.59 -3.35 -35.71
CA TYR A 159 22.21 -3.97 -36.88
C TYR A 159 23.18 -2.99 -37.55
N LYS A 160 24.46 -3.36 -37.60
CA LYS A 160 25.50 -2.73 -38.39
C LYS A 160 25.50 -3.33 -39.80
N GLU A 161 25.16 -2.51 -40.77
CA GLU A 161 25.15 -2.83 -42.21
C GLU A 161 26.29 -2.05 -42.89
N LYS A 162 26.64 -2.38 -44.15
CA LYS A 162 27.87 -1.87 -44.80
C LYS A 162 28.04 -0.35 -44.75
N ASN A 163 26.94 0.41 -44.88
CA ASN A 163 26.95 1.89 -44.97
C ASN A 163 26.00 2.58 -43.97
N GLN A 164 25.39 1.84 -43.05
CA GLN A 164 24.36 2.37 -42.15
C GLN A 164 24.21 1.53 -40.89
N ILE A 165 23.64 2.12 -39.85
CA ILE A 165 23.17 1.43 -38.65
C ILE A 165 21.64 1.41 -38.72
N ARG A 166 21.05 0.24 -38.50
CA ARG A 166 19.60 0.07 -38.40
C ARG A 166 19.24 -0.28 -36.95
N LEU A 167 18.35 0.52 -36.37
CA LEU A 167 17.73 0.28 -35.07
C LEU A 167 16.30 -0.21 -35.31
N GLN A 168 16.09 -1.50 -35.09
CA GLN A 168 14.87 -2.21 -35.41
C GLN A 168 13.92 -2.27 -34.18
N PRO A 169 12.68 -1.77 -34.28
CA PRO A 169 11.65 -2.03 -33.28
C PRO A 169 11.15 -3.48 -33.36
N ALA A 170 10.67 -4.00 -32.24
CA ALA A 170 9.94 -5.25 -32.14
C ALA A 170 8.45 -4.98 -31.88
N ASN A 171 7.88 -4.15 -32.74
CA ASN A 171 6.45 -3.89 -32.83
C ASN A 171 6.17 -3.48 -34.28
N LYS A 172 5.27 -4.20 -34.94
CA LYS A 172 4.95 -4.03 -36.37
C LYS A 172 4.42 -2.63 -36.71
N ASN A 173 3.92 -1.89 -35.72
CA ASN A 173 3.40 -0.53 -35.91
C ASN A 173 4.50 0.53 -36.04
N TYR A 174 5.77 0.18 -35.83
CA TYR A 174 6.89 1.11 -35.85
C TYR A 174 7.87 0.81 -37.00
N GLN A 175 8.36 1.86 -37.65
CA GLN A 175 9.36 1.75 -38.71
C GLN A 175 10.79 1.68 -38.14
N PRO A 176 11.74 1.00 -38.81
CA PRO A 176 13.14 1.00 -38.42
C PRO A 176 13.76 2.40 -38.49
N ILE A 177 14.62 2.73 -37.54
CA ILE A 177 15.42 3.97 -37.59
C ILE A 177 16.74 3.66 -38.30
N ILE A 178 17.03 4.39 -39.38
CA ILE A 178 18.23 4.22 -40.20
C ILE A 178 19.17 5.40 -39.98
N ILE A 179 20.38 5.09 -39.55
CA ILE A 179 21.43 6.06 -39.25
C ILE A 179 22.52 5.93 -40.32
N LYS A 180 22.71 6.98 -41.11
CA LYS A 180 23.70 7.06 -42.20
C LYS A 180 24.99 7.74 -41.71
N GLY A 181 26.08 7.53 -42.44
CA GLY A 181 27.37 8.16 -42.12
C GLY A 181 27.25 9.68 -41.97
N GLY A 182 27.72 10.21 -40.83
CA GLY A 182 27.69 11.63 -40.49
C GLY A 182 26.55 12.07 -39.55
N GLN A 183 25.61 11.19 -39.21
CA GLN A 183 24.59 11.48 -38.20
C GLN A 183 25.10 11.20 -36.78
N ASP A 184 24.67 12.02 -35.82
CA ASP A 184 25.05 11.87 -34.42
C ASP A 184 24.37 10.64 -33.80
N PHE A 185 25.19 9.68 -33.40
CA PHE A 185 24.78 8.41 -32.84
C PHE A 185 25.74 8.02 -31.72
N SER A 186 25.18 7.72 -30.56
CA SER A 186 25.94 7.26 -29.41
C SER A 186 25.28 6.04 -28.78
N LEU A 187 26.00 4.92 -28.75
CA LEU A 187 25.55 3.72 -28.06
C LEU A 187 25.89 3.83 -26.57
N GLN A 188 24.87 3.75 -25.72
CA GLN A 188 25.00 3.91 -24.27
C GLN A 188 25.18 2.57 -23.54
N GLY A 189 24.59 1.51 -24.09
CA GLY A 189 24.77 0.17 -23.55
C GLY A 189 23.88 -0.88 -24.19
N VAL A 190 24.07 -2.11 -23.73
CA VAL A 190 23.38 -3.32 -24.22
C VAL A 190 22.49 -3.89 -23.12
N LEU A 191 21.25 -4.21 -23.47
CA LEU A 191 20.29 -4.89 -22.62
C LEU A 191 20.75 -6.32 -22.31
N PHE A 192 20.81 -6.69 -21.03
CA PHE A 192 21.16 -8.06 -20.62
C PHE A 192 20.08 -8.77 -19.79
N ASP A 193 19.14 -8.04 -19.19
CA ASP A 193 17.99 -8.64 -18.48
C ASP A 193 16.80 -7.67 -18.45
N VAL A 194 15.60 -8.23 -18.26
CA VAL A 194 14.33 -7.48 -18.13
C VAL A 194 13.64 -7.92 -16.86
N ILE A 195 13.39 -6.98 -15.95
CA ILE A 195 12.57 -7.20 -14.76
C ILE A 195 11.14 -6.83 -15.12
N LYS A 196 10.26 -7.83 -15.10
CA LYS A 196 8.85 -7.64 -15.44
C LYS A 196 8.17 -6.74 -14.44
N THR A 197 7.24 -5.90 -14.86
CA THR A 197 6.44 -5.07 -13.93
C THR A 197 5.77 -5.92 -12.84
N SER A 198 5.30 -7.13 -13.16
CA SER A 198 4.77 -8.10 -12.19
C SER A 198 5.83 -8.61 -11.19
N GLU A 199 7.09 -8.77 -11.62
CA GLU A 199 8.25 -9.11 -10.77
C GLU A 199 8.75 -7.88 -9.99
N THR A 200 8.55 -6.67 -10.50
CA THR A 200 8.78 -5.40 -9.81
C THR A 200 7.74 -5.21 -8.70
N ILE A 201 6.48 -5.56 -8.95
CA ILE A 201 5.43 -5.66 -7.93
C ILE A 201 5.81 -6.73 -6.89
N GLN A 202 6.38 -7.85 -7.33
CA GLN A 202 6.86 -8.90 -6.43
C GLN A 202 8.10 -8.47 -5.63
N SER A 203 9.03 -7.69 -6.21
CA SER A 203 10.22 -7.18 -5.52
C SER A 203 9.94 -5.96 -4.62
N LEU A 204 8.89 -5.19 -4.93
CA LEU A 204 8.26 -4.22 -4.02
C LEU A 204 7.49 -4.92 -2.90
N GLN A 205 6.95 -6.13 -3.12
CA GLN A 205 6.45 -7.01 -2.05
C GLN A 205 7.61 -7.62 -1.23
N THR A 206 8.81 -7.77 -1.80
CA THR A 206 10.03 -8.20 -1.08
C THR A 206 10.80 -7.07 -0.38
N LEU A 207 10.30 -5.83 -0.40
CA LEU A 207 10.72 -4.79 0.55
C LEU A 207 10.13 -5.13 1.94
N VAL A 208 10.79 -6.11 2.57
CA VAL A 208 10.75 -6.51 3.97
C VAL A 208 9.34 -6.67 4.54
N LEU A 209 8.75 -7.86 4.34
CA LEU A 209 8.02 -8.45 5.46
C LEU A 209 9.06 -8.78 6.55
N PRO A 210 8.89 -8.32 7.80
CA PRO A 210 9.84 -8.59 8.86
C PRO A 210 10.07 -10.10 8.99
N SER A 211 11.33 -10.46 9.17
CA SER A 211 11.70 -11.84 9.46
C SER A 211 11.18 -12.20 10.87
N LYS A 212 10.98 -13.48 11.15
CA LYS A 212 10.56 -13.98 12.48
C LYS A 212 11.51 -13.60 13.63
N ASN A 213 12.61 -12.89 13.37
CA ASN A 213 13.55 -12.40 14.39
C ASN A 213 13.36 -10.92 14.77
N ASP A 214 12.38 -10.19 14.21
CA ASP A 214 12.08 -8.78 14.58
C ASP A 214 11.02 -8.64 15.70
N PHE A 215 10.67 -9.74 16.38
CA PHE A 215 9.81 -9.66 17.57
C PHE A 215 10.67 -9.21 18.76
N GLN A 216 10.95 -7.90 18.85
CA GLN A 216 10.93 -7.29 20.18
C GLN A 216 9.55 -7.57 20.79
N GLU A 217 9.50 -8.01 22.05
CA GLU A 217 8.23 -8.12 22.77
C GLU A 217 7.51 -6.77 22.70
N ARG A 218 6.46 -6.69 21.88
CA ARG A 218 5.65 -5.49 21.76
C ARG A 218 4.75 -5.39 22.99
N GLY A 219 4.53 -4.17 23.46
CA GLY A 219 3.79 -3.91 24.70
C GLY A 219 2.35 -4.44 24.68
N ASN A 220 1.73 -4.49 25.84
CA ASN A 220 0.32 -4.86 25.95
C ASN A 220 -0.54 -3.68 25.48
N VAL A 221 -1.53 -3.91 24.60
CA VAL A 221 -2.43 -2.83 24.14
C VAL A 221 -3.12 -2.10 25.30
N ARG A 222 -3.33 -2.79 26.43
CA ARG A 222 -3.90 -2.21 27.66
C ARG A 222 -3.13 -1.01 28.18
N ASP A 223 -1.81 -0.97 27.96
CA ASP A 223 -0.94 0.11 28.42
C ASP A 223 -1.16 1.41 27.64
N TYR A 224 -1.86 1.35 26.50
CA TYR A 224 -2.10 2.48 25.60
C TYR A 224 -3.53 3.04 25.70
N LEU A 225 -4.43 2.33 26.38
CA LEU A 225 -5.86 2.65 26.35
C LEU A 225 -6.15 3.98 27.03
N ASN A 226 -7.02 4.74 26.38
CA ASN A 226 -7.51 6.07 26.77
C ASN A 226 -6.38 7.10 26.94
N LYS A 227 -5.34 6.99 26.12
CA LYS A 227 -4.19 7.91 26.13
C LYS A 227 -4.07 8.66 24.81
N VAL A 228 -3.52 9.87 24.93
CA VAL A 228 -3.13 10.73 23.81
C VAL A 228 -1.64 11.01 23.95
N TYR A 229 -0.88 10.58 22.96
CA TYR A 229 0.57 10.75 22.94
C TYR A 229 0.93 12.05 22.23
N ASN A 230 1.77 12.89 22.85
CA ASN A 230 2.30 14.04 22.15
C ASN A 230 3.51 13.62 21.30
N GLY A 231 3.30 13.41 20.00
CA GLY A 231 4.33 12.95 19.09
C GLY A 231 3.77 12.41 17.77
N ASP A 232 4.67 11.84 16.96
CA ASP A 232 4.32 11.20 15.70
C ASP A 232 3.57 9.87 15.95
N ILE A 233 2.42 9.72 15.30
CA ILE A 233 1.60 8.51 15.35
C ILE A 233 2.36 7.25 14.91
N MET A 234 3.35 7.38 14.03
CA MET A 234 4.16 6.25 13.57
C MET A 234 4.94 5.59 14.70
N HIS A 235 5.34 6.33 15.74
CA HIS A 235 5.97 5.74 16.92
C HIS A 235 4.98 4.87 17.70
N VAL A 236 3.79 5.42 17.99
CA VAL A 236 2.73 4.69 18.68
C VAL A 236 2.30 3.45 17.89
N LEU A 237 2.12 3.58 16.57
CA LEU A 237 1.79 2.46 15.69
C LEU A 237 2.83 1.36 15.79
N LYS A 238 4.13 1.69 15.64
CA LYS A 238 5.24 0.70 15.67
C LYS A 238 5.28 -0.06 16.99
N ASP A 239 4.97 0.59 18.11
CA ASP A 239 4.97 -0.03 19.43
C ASP A 239 3.73 -0.91 19.68
N LEU A 240 2.58 -0.58 19.07
CA LEU A 240 1.34 -1.32 19.26
C LEU A 240 1.43 -2.77 18.74
N PRO A 241 0.84 -3.74 19.48
CA PRO A 241 0.80 -5.13 19.05
C PRO A 241 -0.10 -5.30 17.82
N ASN A 242 0.16 -6.36 17.05
CA ASN A 242 -0.66 -6.73 15.89
C ASN A 242 -2.10 -7.07 16.32
N ASN A 243 -3.07 -6.85 15.45
CA ASN A 243 -4.47 -7.26 15.65
C ASN A 243 -5.05 -6.87 17.03
N SER A 244 -4.82 -5.62 17.44
CA SER A 244 -5.10 -5.13 18.79
C SER A 244 -6.21 -4.08 18.85
N VAL A 245 -6.59 -3.46 17.72
CA VAL A 245 -7.62 -2.41 17.68
C VAL A 245 -8.81 -2.79 16.79
N ASP A 246 -10.03 -2.40 17.19
CA ASP A 246 -11.28 -2.77 16.51
C ASP A 246 -11.61 -1.83 15.34
N MET A 247 -11.28 -0.56 15.49
CA MET A 247 -11.49 0.46 14.46
C MET A 247 -10.29 1.40 14.42
N ILE A 248 -9.93 1.83 13.22
CA ILE A 248 -8.93 2.88 13.01
C ILE A 248 -9.58 3.98 12.18
N PHE A 249 -9.39 5.23 12.59
CA PHE A 249 -9.82 6.40 11.84
C PHE A 249 -8.62 7.31 11.57
N GLY A 250 -8.35 7.57 10.28
CA GLY A 250 -7.30 8.45 9.80
C GLY A 250 -7.85 9.66 9.09
N ASP A 251 -7.46 10.84 9.57
CA ASP A 251 -7.68 12.14 8.93
C ASP A 251 -6.34 12.91 8.89
N PRO A 252 -5.38 12.50 8.03
CA PRO A 252 -4.06 13.13 7.95
C PRO A 252 -4.13 14.56 7.39
N ASP A 253 -3.03 15.31 7.47
CA ASP A 253 -2.87 16.46 6.58
C ASP A 253 -2.95 16.00 5.12
N TYR A 254 -3.65 16.74 4.26
CA TYR A 254 -3.88 16.32 2.87
C TYR A 254 -2.83 16.80 1.87
N ASN A 255 -1.68 17.30 2.34
CA ASN A 255 -0.61 17.84 1.50
C ASN A 255 -1.05 19.00 0.60
N VAL A 256 -1.80 19.94 1.18
CA VAL A 256 -2.38 21.11 0.45
C VAL A 256 -1.85 22.45 0.97
N GLY A 257 -0.78 22.45 1.76
CA GLY A 257 -0.16 23.68 2.27
C GLY A 257 -0.95 24.42 3.34
N ILE A 258 -1.87 23.74 4.01
CA ILE A 258 -2.56 24.31 5.18
C ILE A 258 -1.56 24.39 6.34
N LYS A 259 -1.51 25.57 6.97
CA LYS A 259 -0.72 25.77 8.20
C LYS A 259 -1.53 25.29 9.40
N TYR A 260 -0.95 24.43 10.22
CA TYR A 260 -1.48 24.05 11.52
C TYR A 260 -0.57 24.65 12.58
N GLY A 261 -1.04 25.71 13.25
CA GLY A 261 -0.18 26.53 14.10
C GLY A 261 0.92 27.23 13.28
N SER A 262 2.18 27.05 13.68
CA SER A 262 3.37 27.60 13.00
C SER A 262 3.92 26.72 11.88
N ASN A 263 3.44 25.47 11.74
CA ASN A 263 4.08 24.47 10.91
C ASN A 263 3.37 24.30 9.56
N ASN A 264 4.16 24.09 8.50
CA ASN A 264 3.69 23.67 7.18
C ASN A 264 4.20 22.24 6.93
N TYR A 265 3.28 21.31 6.62
CA TYR A 265 3.61 19.90 6.40
C TYR A 265 3.65 19.50 4.92
N THR A 266 3.72 20.48 4.01
CA THR A 266 3.77 20.20 2.57
C THR A 266 5.02 19.39 2.23
N ARG A 267 4.82 18.24 1.60
CA ARG A 267 5.86 17.37 1.05
C ARG A 267 5.73 17.32 -0.48
N ASN A 268 6.76 16.83 -1.16
CA ASN A 268 6.57 16.35 -2.52
C ASN A 268 5.41 15.34 -2.54
N PHE A 269 4.60 15.34 -3.60
CA PHE A 269 3.42 14.49 -3.70
C PHE A 269 3.75 13.00 -3.57
N ASP A 270 4.83 12.52 -4.20
CA ASP A 270 5.21 11.11 -4.09
C ASP A 270 5.70 10.74 -2.70
N ASP A 271 6.47 11.62 -2.04
CA ASP A 271 6.89 11.43 -0.65
C ASP A 271 5.68 11.36 0.31
N TYR A 272 4.68 12.21 0.07
CA TYR A 272 3.42 12.17 0.82
C TYR A 272 2.69 10.83 0.61
N ILE A 273 2.58 10.36 -0.63
CA ILE A 273 1.91 9.09 -0.92
C ILE A 273 2.69 7.91 -0.33
N ASN A 274 4.01 7.91 -0.37
CA ASN A 274 4.85 6.87 0.24
C ASN A 274 4.64 6.81 1.76
N TRP A 275 4.62 7.97 2.42
CA TRP A 275 4.28 8.06 3.84
C TRP A 275 2.86 7.59 4.12
N TYR A 276 1.89 7.98 3.29
CA TYR A 276 0.48 7.60 3.45
C TYR A 276 0.28 6.08 3.32
N ILE A 277 1.05 5.44 2.44
CA ILE A 277 1.13 3.98 2.31
C ILE A 277 1.75 3.35 3.58
N GLU A 278 2.85 3.87 4.10
CA GLU A 278 3.48 3.34 5.32
C GLU A 278 2.56 3.46 6.55
N LEU A 279 1.91 4.62 6.71
CA LEU A 279 0.89 4.85 7.73
C LEU A 279 -0.24 3.82 7.64
N THR A 280 -0.75 3.60 6.42
CA THR A 280 -1.84 2.66 6.16
C THR A 280 -1.40 1.21 6.41
N ARG A 281 -0.17 0.85 6.04
CA ARG A 281 0.42 -0.48 6.28
C ARG A 281 0.50 -0.79 7.77
N GLU A 282 1.07 0.12 8.56
CA GLU A 282 1.16 -0.07 10.01
C GLU A 282 -0.22 -0.04 10.68
N SER A 283 -1.14 0.78 10.19
CA SER A 283 -2.54 0.78 10.64
C SER A 283 -3.20 -0.58 10.39
N MET A 284 -3.08 -1.13 9.18
CA MET A 284 -3.63 -2.46 8.87
C MET A 284 -2.97 -3.56 9.69
N ARG A 285 -1.69 -3.44 10.07
CA ARG A 285 -1.04 -4.41 10.97
C ARG A 285 -1.69 -4.47 12.35
N VAL A 286 -1.99 -3.30 12.95
CA VAL A 286 -2.59 -3.23 14.30
C VAL A 286 -4.08 -3.50 14.29
N LEU A 287 -4.79 -3.30 13.18
CA LEU A 287 -6.22 -3.59 13.06
C LEU A 287 -6.52 -5.08 13.31
N LYS A 288 -7.56 -5.42 14.05
CA LYS A 288 -8.06 -6.80 14.17
C LYS A 288 -8.55 -7.34 12.83
N ASN A 289 -8.67 -8.66 12.72
CA ASN A 289 -9.13 -9.31 11.48
C ASN A 289 -10.56 -8.91 11.11
N ASP A 290 -11.44 -8.78 12.10
CA ASP A 290 -12.83 -8.32 11.97
C ASP A 290 -12.97 -6.79 12.10
N GLY A 291 -11.85 -6.07 12.15
CA GLY A 291 -11.79 -4.63 12.35
C GLY A 291 -12.04 -3.82 11.08
N ASN A 292 -12.26 -2.52 11.26
CA ASN A 292 -12.60 -1.59 10.19
C ASN A 292 -11.63 -0.39 10.17
N LEU A 293 -10.95 -0.17 9.05
CA LEU A 293 -10.11 1.02 8.83
C LEU A 293 -10.87 2.05 7.99
N PHE A 294 -10.88 3.30 8.45
CA PHE A 294 -11.38 4.44 7.68
C PHE A 294 -10.27 5.45 7.43
N MET A 295 -9.99 5.75 6.16
CA MET A 295 -8.98 6.75 5.76
C MET A 295 -9.63 7.86 4.93
N MET A 296 -9.71 9.06 5.52
CA MET A 296 -10.28 10.23 4.87
C MET A 296 -9.20 11.05 4.18
N ASN A 297 -9.48 11.51 2.96
CA ASN A 297 -8.61 12.42 2.24
C ASN A 297 -9.33 13.15 1.09
N TYR A 298 -8.60 13.98 0.37
CA TYR A 298 -9.01 14.38 -0.98
C TYR A 298 -9.02 13.16 -1.93
N PRO A 299 -9.89 13.17 -2.96
CA PRO A 299 -10.02 12.05 -3.89
C PRO A 299 -8.70 11.63 -4.55
N ARG A 300 -7.85 12.60 -4.93
CA ARG A 300 -6.58 12.31 -5.61
C ARG A 300 -5.66 11.45 -4.73
N GLN A 301 -5.51 11.79 -3.45
CA GLN A 301 -4.64 11.11 -2.50
C GLN A 301 -5.14 9.70 -2.24
N ASN A 302 -6.45 9.53 -2.01
CA ASN A 302 -7.06 8.22 -1.82
C ASN A 302 -6.97 7.33 -3.07
N ALA A 303 -7.15 7.90 -4.27
CA ALA A 303 -6.94 7.15 -5.51
C ALA A 303 -5.51 6.60 -5.63
N HIS A 304 -4.49 7.38 -5.23
CA HIS A 304 -3.11 6.91 -5.23
C HIS A 304 -2.85 5.84 -4.16
N LEU A 305 -3.40 6.00 -2.95
CA LEU A 305 -3.32 4.96 -1.91
C LEU A 305 -3.97 3.65 -2.37
N ARG A 306 -5.10 3.73 -3.08
CA ARG A 306 -5.80 2.58 -3.67
C ARG A 306 -4.91 1.82 -4.64
N VAL A 307 -4.51 2.49 -5.73
CA VAL A 307 -3.82 1.83 -6.85
C VAL A 307 -2.39 1.42 -6.52
N LYS A 308 -1.67 2.20 -5.69
CA LYS A 308 -0.28 1.89 -5.34
C LYS A 308 -0.15 0.87 -4.20
N TYR A 309 -1.20 0.63 -3.41
CA TYR A 309 -1.11 -0.22 -2.23
C TYR A 309 -2.37 -1.04 -1.94
N LEU A 310 -3.49 -0.41 -1.62
CA LEU A 310 -4.63 -1.13 -1.02
C LEU A 310 -5.22 -2.19 -1.96
N ASP A 311 -5.43 -1.88 -3.24
CA ASP A 311 -6.02 -2.82 -4.20
C ASP A 311 -5.11 -4.04 -4.46
N LEU A 312 -3.80 -3.91 -4.17
CA LEU A 312 -2.83 -4.99 -4.29
C LEU A 312 -2.79 -5.89 -3.04
N GLN A 313 -3.35 -5.46 -1.91
CA GLN A 313 -3.12 -6.09 -0.60
C GLN A 313 -4.40 -6.52 0.10
N PHE A 314 -5.51 -5.83 -0.12
CA PHE A 314 -6.76 -6.07 0.59
C PHE A 314 -7.92 -6.23 -0.40
N PRO A 315 -8.67 -7.33 -0.32
CA PRO A 315 -9.75 -7.61 -1.26
C PRO A 315 -11.05 -6.84 -0.97
N TYR A 316 -11.20 -6.27 0.24
CA TYR A 316 -12.44 -5.66 0.70
C TYR A 316 -12.27 -4.18 0.96
N ILE A 317 -12.57 -3.38 -0.06
CA ILE A 317 -12.46 -1.92 0.00
C ILE A 317 -13.77 -1.31 -0.48
N ASN A 318 -14.33 -0.44 0.34
CA ASN A 318 -15.46 0.41 -0.01
C ASN A 318 -15.02 1.87 0.00
N GLU A 319 -15.67 2.70 -0.80
CA GLU A 319 -15.43 4.14 -0.81
C GLU A 319 -16.73 4.88 -0.54
N TYR A 320 -16.63 5.85 0.36
CA TYR A 320 -17.71 6.76 0.70
C TYR A 320 -17.28 8.20 0.41
N VAL A 321 -18.26 9.07 0.21
CA VAL A 321 -18.01 10.50 0.00
C VAL A 321 -18.72 11.33 1.05
N TRP A 322 -17.97 12.14 1.80
CA TRP A 322 -18.57 13.16 2.63
C TRP A 322 -18.74 14.43 1.80
N VAL A 323 -19.99 14.80 1.54
CA VAL A 323 -20.38 16.00 0.80
C VAL A 323 -20.79 17.12 1.76
N TYR A 324 -20.44 18.34 1.41
CA TYR A 324 -20.76 19.52 2.20
C TYR A 324 -20.82 20.77 1.32
N ASN A 325 -21.58 21.78 1.75
CA ASN A 325 -21.65 23.05 1.04
C ASN A 325 -20.43 23.92 1.38
N THR A 326 -19.85 24.57 0.36
CA THR A 326 -18.72 25.51 0.48
C THR A 326 -18.96 26.75 -0.38
N ASN A 327 -18.61 27.91 0.16
CA ASN A 327 -18.64 29.20 -0.54
C ASN A 327 -17.23 29.63 -0.99
N VAL A 328 -16.25 28.74 -0.90
CA VAL A 328 -14.84 28.99 -1.25
C VAL A 328 -14.34 27.98 -2.27
N GLY A 329 -13.34 28.39 -3.07
CA GLY A 329 -12.72 27.53 -4.08
C GLY A 329 -13.44 27.50 -5.43
N HIS A 330 -14.30 28.49 -5.69
CA HIS A 330 -14.98 28.64 -6.98
C HIS A 330 -14.00 29.11 -8.07
N THR A 331 -14.13 28.54 -9.27
CA THR A 331 -13.32 28.89 -10.44
C THR A 331 -14.12 28.64 -11.72
N PRO A 332 -13.95 29.45 -12.78
CA PRO A 332 -14.62 29.19 -14.06
C PRO A 332 -14.06 27.98 -14.81
N LYS A 333 -12.90 27.43 -14.38
CA LYS A 333 -12.19 26.38 -15.13
C LYS A 333 -12.68 24.95 -14.83
N ARG A 334 -13.39 24.74 -13.72
CA ARG A 334 -13.86 23.42 -13.25
C ARG A 334 -14.90 23.55 -12.13
N PHE A 335 -15.62 22.47 -11.85
CA PHE A 335 -16.52 22.43 -10.70
C PHE A 335 -15.76 22.52 -9.37
N THR A 336 -16.43 23.11 -8.38
CA THR A 336 -15.90 23.27 -7.02
C THR A 336 -15.84 21.92 -6.33
N THR A 337 -14.68 21.59 -5.76
CA THR A 337 -14.50 20.35 -4.99
C THR A 337 -15.14 20.52 -3.61
N ALA A 338 -16.35 19.98 -3.45
CA ALA A 338 -17.17 20.13 -2.25
C ALA A 338 -17.36 18.79 -1.50
N HIS A 339 -16.32 17.94 -1.51
CA HIS A 339 -16.37 16.65 -0.83
C HIS A 339 -14.99 16.14 -0.38
N ARG A 340 -15.01 15.14 0.50
CA ARG A 340 -13.87 14.26 0.83
C ARG A 340 -14.22 12.82 0.47
N SER A 341 -13.19 12.06 0.09
CA SER A 341 -13.28 10.60 -0.05
C SER A 341 -12.91 9.96 1.28
N ILE A 342 -13.62 8.90 1.66
CA ILE A 342 -13.36 8.08 2.84
C ILE A 342 -13.26 6.64 2.37
N LEU A 343 -12.06 6.07 2.45
CA LEU A 343 -11.85 4.65 2.19
C LEU A 343 -12.22 3.84 3.42
N HIS A 344 -13.01 2.79 3.25
CA HIS A 344 -13.31 1.79 4.27
C HIS A 344 -12.65 0.48 3.85
N VAL A 345 -11.61 0.08 4.58
CA VAL A 345 -10.78 -1.08 4.27
C VAL A 345 -10.96 -2.14 5.34
N ARG A 346 -11.11 -3.40 4.91
CA ARG A 346 -11.28 -4.56 5.78
C ARG A 346 -10.28 -5.66 5.40
N LYS A 347 -9.86 -6.47 6.37
CA LYS A 347 -9.00 -7.64 6.13
C LYS A 347 -9.79 -8.82 5.57
N SER A 348 -11.02 -8.99 6.04
CA SER A 348 -11.95 -10.04 5.62
C SER A 348 -13.34 -9.46 5.31
N ASP A 349 -14.19 -10.29 4.72
CA ASP A 349 -15.62 -10.03 4.55
C ASP A 349 -16.39 -10.08 5.87
N ASP A 350 -15.94 -10.92 6.80
CA ASP A 350 -16.44 -11.01 8.17
C ASP A 350 -15.89 -9.85 9.03
N ASN A 351 -16.59 -8.72 9.03
CA ASN A 351 -16.26 -7.54 9.81
C ASN A 351 -17.38 -7.14 10.77
N LYS A 352 -17.03 -6.48 11.87
CA LYS A 352 -18.01 -5.86 12.76
C LYS A 352 -18.73 -4.71 12.03
N PHE A 353 -20.02 -4.88 11.75
CA PHE A 353 -20.85 -3.83 11.16
C PHE A 353 -22.28 -3.80 11.75
N PHE A 354 -22.58 -2.78 12.56
CA PHE A 354 -23.81 -2.63 13.34
C PHE A 354 -24.78 -1.67 12.65
N LYS A 355 -25.34 -2.14 11.55
CA LYS A 355 -26.19 -1.35 10.64
C LYS A 355 -27.35 -0.62 11.34
N ASP A 356 -27.93 -1.26 12.34
CA ASP A 356 -29.09 -0.77 13.09
C ASP A 356 -28.76 0.41 14.01
N GLU A 357 -27.49 0.61 14.37
CA GLU A 357 -27.03 1.72 15.23
C GLU A 357 -26.94 3.05 14.48
N VAL A 358 -27.00 2.99 13.15
CA VAL A 358 -26.84 4.15 12.25
C VAL A 358 -27.96 4.25 11.21
N ALA A 359 -29.04 3.51 11.42
CA ALA A 359 -30.21 3.57 10.56
C ALA A 359 -30.80 4.99 10.58
N LEU A 360 -31.18 5.47 9.39
CA LEU A 360 -31.85 6.74 9.17
C LEU A 360 -33.34 6.51 8.89
N PRO A 361 -34.20 7.48 9.17
CA PRO A 361 -35.60 7.39 8.78
C PRO A 361 -35.78 7.11 7.28
N TYR A 362 -36.78 6.31 6.94
CA TYR A 362 -37.19 6.13 5.55
C TYR A 362 -37.71 7.45 4.99
N LYS A 363 -37.39 7.73 3.71
CA LYS A 363 -37.84 8.97 3.04
C LYS A 363 -39.34 8.96 2.74
N ASN A 364 -39.90 7.78 2.47
CA ASN A 364 -41.31 7.59 2.13
C ASN A 364 -41.98 6.67 3.16
N PRO A 365 -42.22 7.14 4.40
CA PRO A 365 -42.73 6.30 5.48
C PRO A 365 -44.15 5.77 5.26
N THR A 366 -44.91 6.38 4.34
CA THR A 366 -46.29 6.00 4.01
C THR A 366 -46.40 4.81 3.05
N ASP A 367 -45.31 4.48 2.37
CA ASP A 367 -45.24 3.34 1.44
C ASP A 367 -45.62 2.03 2.16
N ARG A 368 -46.43 1.19 1.50
CA ARG A 368 -46.97 -0.04 2.09
C ARG A 368 -45.87 -0.99 2.56
N ARG A 369 -44.81 -1.16 1.76
CA ARG A 369 -43.68 -2.04 2.10
C ARG A 369 -42.87 -1.46 3.25
N ILE A 370 -42.70 -0.14 3.30
CA ILE A 370 -42.00 0.52 4.42
C ILE A 370 -42.78 0.39 5.72
N ARG A 371 -44.11 0.59 5.70
CA ARG A 371 -44.96 0.35 6.88
C ARG A 371 -44.85 -1.09 7.38
N GLN A 372 -44.82 -2.06 6.47
CA GLN A 372 -44.62 -3.47 6.83
C GLN A 372 -43.22 -3.71 7.43
N ASN A 373 -42.16 -3.14 6.86
CA ASN A 373 -40.82 -3.24 7.40
C ASN A 373 -40.71 -2.65 8.81
N LEU A 374 -41.32 -1.48 9.04
CA LEU A 374 -41.36 -0.83 10.36
C LEU A 374 -42.15 -1.68 11.36
N ALA A 375 -43.30 -2.24 10.98
CA ALA A 375 -44.07 -3.17 11.81
C ALA A 375 -43.28 -4.44 12.16
N ASN A 376 -42.39 -4.88 11.25
CA ASN A 376 -41.48 -6.01 11.47
C ASN A 376 -40.19 -5.63 12.22
N GLY A 377 -40.11 -4.43 12.79
CA GLY A 377 -38.99 -4.00 13.64
C GLY A 377 -37.81 -3.37 12.91
N SER A 378 -37.93 -3.02 11.62
CA SER A 378 -36.91 -2.24 10.93
C SER A 378 -36.69 -0.90 11.62
N LYS A 379 -35.43 -0.55 11.89
CA LYS A 379 -35.06 0.74 12.48
C LYS A 379 -34.93 1.87 11.44
N GLY A 380 -35.05 1.56 10.16
CA GLY A 380 -34.95 2.53 9.07
C GLY A 380 -34.16 2.03 7.87
N ARG A 381 -33.69 2.97 7.07
CA ARG A 381 -32.77 2.71 5.94
C ARG A 381 -31.33 2.90 6.38
N MET A 382 -30.40 2.29 5.66
CA MET A 382 -28.99 2.59 5.82
C MET A 382 -28.63 3.98 5.29
N PRO A 383 -27.60 4.63 5.86
CA PRO A 383 -26.87 5.69 5.17
C PRO A 383 -26.43 5.21 3.79
N TYR A 384 -26.47 6.11 2.80
CA TYR A 384 -25.93 5.82 1.48
C TYR A 384 -24.41 5.92 1.50
N SER A 385 -23.75 5.62 0.38
CA SER A 385 -22.30 5.83 0.23
C SER A 385 -21.90 7.30 0.13
N TRP A 386 -22.86 8.24 0.17
CA TRP A 386 -22.61 9.66 0.36
C TRP A 386 -23.19 10.13 1.69
N PHE A 387 -22.39 10.89 2.43
CA PHE A 387 -22.72 11.42 3.74
C PHE A 387 -22.87 12.93 3.65
N GLU A 388 -23.96 13.47 4.19
CA GLU A 388 -24.24 14.90 4.18
C GLU A 388 -24.13 15.47 5.58
N PHE A 389 -23.00 16.13 5.85
CA PHE A 389 -22.75 16.83 7.10
C PHE A 389 -22.16 18.21 6.80
N ASN A 390 -22.70 19.25 7.42
CA ASN A 390 -22.17 20.60 7.27
C ASN A 390 -20.79 20.73 7.91
N LEU A 391 -19.90 21.52 7.30
CA LEU A 391 -18.59 21.86 7.87
C LEU A 391 -18.71 22.45 9.28
N VAL A 392 -17.69 22.21 10.11
CA VAL A 392 -17.56 22.89 11.41
C VAL A 392 -17.22 24.35 11.17
N LYS A 393 -18.21 25.23 11.35
CA LYS A 393 -18.06 26.67 11.18
C LYS A 393 -17.54 27.30 12.46
N ASN A 394 -17.08 28.54 12.33
CA ASN A 394 -16.63 29.38 13.43
C ASN A 394 -17.65 29.51 14.59
N VAL A 395 -18.94 29.45 14.26
CA VAL A 395 -20.06 29.53 15.21
C VAL A 395 -20.50 28.16 15.77
N SER A 396 -19.93 27.06 15.27
CA SER A 396 -20.32 25.72 15.70
C SER A 396 -19.93 25.50 17.16
N LYS A 397 -20.84 24.88 17.94
CA LYS A 397 -20.60 24.56 19.36
C LYS A 397 -19.33 23.73 19.57
N GLU A 398 -18.99 22.86 18.63
CA GLU A 398 -17.81 21.99 18.68
C GLU A 398 -16.51 22.66 18.18
N LYS A 399 -16.57 23.91 17.68
CA LYS A 399 -15.41 24.63 17.16
C LYS A 399 -14.42 24.99 18.28
N THR A 400 -13.15 24.77 17.99
CA THR A 400 -11.95 25.16 18.72
C THR A 400 -11.10 26.07 17.82
N TYR A 401 -9.95 26.55 18.28
CA TYR A 401 -9.02 27.27 17.41
C TYR A 401 -8.33 26.38 16.35
N HIS A 402 -8.54 25.06 16.35
CA HIS A 402 -8.02 24.17 15.31
C HIS A 402 -8.61 24.53 13.93
N ALA A 403 -7.76 24.68 12.92
CA ALA A 403 -8.14 25.19 11.60
C ALA A 403 -9.12 24.25 10.87
N CYS A 404 -8.78 22.97 10.79
CA CYS A 404 -9.47 21.97 9.97
C CYS A 404 -10.19 20.96 10.85
N GLN A 405 -11.33 21.35 11.44
CA GLN A 405 -12.17 20.41 12.18
C GLN A 405 -13.24 19.80 11.29
N ILE A 406 -13.45 18.50 11.46
CA ILE A 406 -14.53 17.76 10.82
C ILE A 406 -15.72 17.60 11.78
N PRO A 407 -16.94 17.37 11.28
CA PRO A 407 -18.12 17.30 12.13
C PRO A 407 -18.12 16.03 12.97
N GLN A 408 -18.31 16.14 14.29
CA GLN A 408 -18.33 14.97 15.17
C GLN A 408 -19.38 13.94 14.77
N LYS A 409 -20.52 14.38 14.22
CA LYS A 409 -21.60 13.48 13.78
C LYS A 409 -21.17 12.53 12.66
N LEU A 410 -20.23 12.94 11.80
CA LEU A 410 -19.69 12.08 10.76
C LEU A 410 -18.91 10.92 11.39
N THR A 411 -17.98 11.22 12.29
CA THR A 411 -17.14 10.21 12.94
C THR A 411 -17.93 9.37 13.95
N GLU A 412 -18.90 9.95 14.64
CA GLU A 412 -19.85 9.25 15.50
C GLU A 412 -20.63 8.17 14.73
N MET A 413 -21.10 8.48 13.53
CA MET A 413 -21.76 7.50 12.67
C MET A 413 -20.80 6.35 12.30
N LEU A 414 -19.57 6.65 11.88
CA LEU A 414 -18.61 5.60 11.53
C LEU A 414 -18.26 4.70 12.73
N ILE A 415 -18.06 5.29 13.90
CA ILE A 415 -17.77 4.57 15.16
C ILE A 415 -18.96 3.70 15.55
N LYS A 416 -20.19 4.21 15.54
CA LYS A 416 -21.39 3.42 15.85
C LYS A 416 -21.59 2.28 14.87
N ALA A 417 -21.31 2.50 13.58
CA ALA A 417 -21.46 1.50 12.55
C ALA A 417 -20.49 0.32 12.71
N THR A 418 -19.35 0.47 13.40
CA THR A 418 -18.26 -0.53 13.37
C THR A 418 -17.74 -0.96 14.73
N THR A 419 -18.24 -0.39 15.83
CA THR A 419 -17.79 -0.71 17.19
C THR A 419 -18.95 -0.83 18.18
N LYS A 420 -18.70 -1.46 19.32
CA LYS A 420 -19.56 -1.50 20.51
C LYS A 420 -18.86 -0.87 21.73
N PRO A 421 -19.57 -0.58 22.83
CA PRO A 421 -18.92 -0.11 24.05
C PRO A 421 -17.74 -1.00 24.45
N LYS A 422 -16.65 -0.38 24.92
CA LYS A 422 -15.34 -0.98 25.25
C LYS A 422 -14.49 -1.44 24.07
N ASP A 423 -14.98 -1.44 22.83
CA ASP A 423 -14.09 -1.65 21.67
C ASP A 423 -13.06 -0.51 21.57
N ILE A 424 -11.91 -0.82 20.98
CA ILE A 424 -10.75 0.07 20.91
C ILE A 424 -10.73 0.80 19.56
N VAL A 425 -10.80 2.13 19.61
CA VAL A 425 -10.70 3.01 18.45
C VAL A 425 -9.34 3.70 18.44
N LEU A 426 -8.55 3.48 17.39
CA LEU A 426 -7.31 4.21 17.16
C LEU A 426 -7.60 5.42 16.27
N VAL A 427 -7.50 6.62 16.83
CA VAL A 427 -7.61 7.88 16.10
C VAL A 427 -6.19 8.33 15.75
N LEU A 428 -5.81 8.23 14.48
CA LEU A 428 -4.42 8.42 14.06
C LEU A 428 -3.91 9.85 14.31
N PHE A 429 -4.78 10.86 14.18
CA PHE A 429 -4.43 12.27 14.33
C PHE A 429 -5.41 12.93 15.30
N GLY A 430 -4.93 13.33 16.47
CA GLY A 430 -5.78 13.82 17.55
C GLY A 430 -6.46 15.16 17.25
N GLY A 431 -5.79 16.06 16.54
CA GLY A 431 -6.31 17.36 16.11
C GLY A 431 -7.02 18.12 17.25
N SER A 432 -8.29 18.47 17.04
CA SER A 432 -9.10 19.14 18.06
C SER A 432 -9.62 18.25 19.20
N GLY A 433 -9.37 16.94 19.15
CA GLY A 433 -9.92 15.95 20.07
C GLY A 433 -11.40 15.64 19.86
N ALA A 434 -11.95 16.00 18.71
CA ALA A 434 -13.37 15.80 18.39
C ALA A 434 -13.72 14.30 18.36
N GLU A 435 -12.91 13.50 17.69
CA GLU A 435 -13.10 12.06 17.52
C GLU A 435 -12.87 11.31 18.84
N ILE A 436 -11.89 11.77 19.62
CA ILE A 436 -11.56 11.23 20.94
C ILE A 436 -12.73 11.46 21.91
N ASP A 437 -13.32 12.66 21.89
CA ASP A 437 -14.51 12.98 22.68
C ASP A 437 -15.72 12.13 22.27
N VAL A 438 -15.89 11.88 20.97
CA VAL A 438 -16.93 10.95 20.48
C VAL A 438 -16.71 9.55 21.04
N CYS A 439 -15.47 9.03 21.04
CA CYS A 439 -15.15 7.73 21.63
C CYS A 439 -15.57 7.68 23.11
N ARG A 440 -15.19 8.71 23.89
CA ARG A 440 -15.58 8.82 25.31
C ARG A 440 -17.11 8.83 25.49
N ASN A 441 -17.82 9.66 24.74
CA ASN A 441 -19.27 9.81 24.85
C ASN A 441 -20.02 8.52 24.46
N LEU A 442 -19.43 7.73 23.56
CA LEU A 442 -19.95 6.41 23.17
C LEU A 442 -19.43 5.27 24.05
N ASN A 443 -18.65 5.54 25.10
CA ASN A 443 -18.02 4.52 25.95
C ASN A 443 -17.15 3.52 25.15
N ARG A 444 -16.41 4.01 24.16
CA ARG A 444 -15.33 3.27 23.46
C ARG A 444 -14.00 3.62 24.11
N GLN A 445 -13.07 2.67 24.09
CA GLN A 445 -11.69 2.96 24.46
C GLN A 445 -10.99 3.62 23.28
N PHE A 446 -10.06 4.53 23.54
CA PHE A 446 -9.34 5.20 22.45
C PHE A 446 -7.83 5.14 22.62
N ILE A 447 -7.11 5.25 21.51
CA ILE A 447 -5.67 5.50 21.46
C ILE A 447 -5.49 6.60 20.42
N SER A 448 -4.65 7.60 20.70
CA SER A 448 -4.38 8.66 19.72
C SER A 448 -2.99 9.28 19.89
N ALA A 449 -2.50 9.93 18.85
CA ALA A 449 -1.32 10.78 18.90
C ALA A 449 -1.60 12.13 18.26
N GLU A 450 -0.95 13.17 18.76
CA GLU A 450 -1.00 14.52 18.20
C GLU A 450 0.39 15.16 18.32
N ILE A 451 0.89 15.69 17.21
CA ILE A 451 2.26 16.20 17.15
C ILE A 451 2.35 17.63 17.71
N ASP A 452 1.31 18.44 17.54
CA ASP A 452 1.27 19.80 18.07
C ASP A 452 0.84 19.78 19.53
N LYS A 453 1.77 20.17 20.41
CA LYS A 453 1.51 20.26 21.85
C LYS A 453 0.28 21.13 22.18
N LYS A 454 0.03 22.22 21.44
CA LYS A 454 -1.14 23.08 21.67
C LYS A 454 -2.43 22.33 21.43
N TYR A 455 -2.45 21.40 20.48
CA TYR A 455 -3.62 20.57 20.20
C TYR A 455 -3.74 19.44 21.23
N CYS A 456 -2.64 18.84 21.69
CA CYS A 456 -2.67 17.95 22.86
C CYS A 456 -3.30 18.62 24.08
N ASP A 457 -2.97 19.89 24.33
CA ASP A 457 -3.52 20.64 25.47
C ASP A 457 -5.05 20.85 25.33
N ILE A 458 -5.58 21.09 24.12
CA ILE A 458 -7.04 21.09 23.87
C ILE A 458 -7.65 19.75 24.27
N ILE A 459 -7.05 18.65 23.78
CA ILE A 459 -7.58 17.30 23.97
C ILE A 459 -7.60 16.94 25.46
N ASN A 460 -6.49 17.15 26.16
CA ASN A 460 -6.35 16.85 27.58
C ASN A 460 -7.33 17.67 28.43
N THR A 461 -7.45 18.98 28.14
CA THR A 461 -8.40 19.85 28.85
C THR A 461 -9.84 19.41 28.61
N ARG A 462 -10.18 19.03 27.37
CA ARG A 462 -11.52 18.53 27.02
C ARG A 462 -11.85 17.20 27.69
N LEU A 463 -10.87 16.30 27.75
CA LEU A 463 -11.00 15.01 28.43
C LEU A 463 -11.20 15.18 29.94
N ALA A 464 -10.44 16.07 30.57
CA ALA A 464 -10.56 16.36 31.99
C ALA A 464 -11.88 17.05 32.35
N ASN A 465 -12.28 18.06 31.58
CA ASN A 465 -13.41 18.92 31.94
C ASN A 465 -14.77 18.38 31.46
N GLY A 466 -14.79 17.48 30.47
CA GLY A 466 -16.04 17.10 29.82
C GLY A 466 -16.46 18.03 28.67
N PHE A 467 -15.87 19.22 28.56
CA PHE A 467 -16.22 20.23 27.56
C PHE A 467 -14.98 20.97 27.03
N ILE A 468 -15.14 21.66 25.90
CA ILE A 468 -14.08 22.51 25.32
C ILE A 468 -13.94 23.78 26.17
N ALA A 469 -12.81 23.95 26.84
CA ALA A 469 -12.57 25.11 27.69
C ALA A 469 -12.57 26.44 26.90
N PRO A 470 -12.99 27.56 27.51
CA PRO A 470 -13.14 28.86 26.82
C PRO A 470 -11.87 29.36 26.11
N GLU A 471 -10.69 29.11 26.67
CA GLU A 471 -9.40 29.46 26.09
C GLU A 471 -9.10 28.73 24.78
N HIS A 472 -9.70 27.55 24.58
CA HIS A 472 -9.56 26.74 23.37
C HIS A 472 -10.61 27.06 22.30
N LYS A 473 -11.58 27.93 22.61
CA LYS A 473 -12.59 28.40 21.64
C LYS A 473 -12.00 29.47 20.74
N LEU A 474 -12.29 29.36 19.44
CA LEU A 474 -11.91 30.38 18.45
C LEU A 474 -12.58 31.73 18.75
N PHE A 475 -13.80 31.71 19.28
CA PHE A 475 -14.50 32.90 19.76
C PHE A 475 -14.54 32.87 21.29
N ARG A 476 -13.70 33.69 21.92
CA ARG A 476 -13.99 34.21 23.26
C ARG A 476 -15.24 35.07 23.09
N GLY A 477 -16.33 34.76 23.78
CA GLY A 477 -17.63 35.40 23.57
C GLY A 477 -17.48 36.90 23.32
N ARG A 478 -18.05 37.40 22.22
CA ARG A 478 -18.29 38.84 22.12
C ARG A 478 -19.07 39.19 23.39
N LYS A 479 -18.61 40.19 24.17
CA LYS A 479 -19.52 40.93 25.03
C LYS A 479 -20.77 41.18 24.20
N ARG A 480 -21.94 40.78 24.69
CA ARG A 480 -23.20 41.28 24.14
C ARG A 480 -23.03 42.80 24.09
N ILE A 481 -22.92 43.36 22.90
CA ILE A 481 -23.22 44.77 22.72
C ILE A 481 -24.74 44.75 22.77
N GLU A 482 -25.27 45.13 23.92
CA GLU A 482 -26.67 45.50 24.05
C GLU A 482 -26.89 46.67 23.10
N ASN A 483 -27.68 46.44 22.06
CA ASN A 483 -28.35 47.49 21.31
C ASN A 483 -29.84 47.39 21.63
#